data_AF-A0A379TBV1-F1
#
_entry.id   AF-A0A379TBV1-F1
#
_cell.length_a   1.000
_cell.length_b   1.000
_cell.length_c   1.000
_cell.angle_alpha   90.00
_cell.angle_beta   90.00
_cell.angle_gamma   90.00
#
_symmetry.space_group_name_H-M   'P 1'
#
loop_
_entity.id
_entity.type
_entity.pdbx_description
1 polymer ?
#
loop_
_entity_poly.entity_id
_entity_poly.type
_entity_poly.pdbx_seq_one_letter_code
_entity_poly.pdbx_strand_id
1 'polypeptide(L)'
;MARAMDNAILEKILQRVRPLIGQGKVADYIPALASVEGAKLGIAICTVEGQHYQAGDAHERFSIQSISKVLSLVVAMRHYPEEEIWQRVGKDPSGSPFNSLVQLEMEQGIPRNPFINAGALVVCDMLQGRLSAPRQRMLEVVRALCGVSDITYDATVARSEFEHSARNAAIAWLMKSFGNFHHDVPTVFAKLLPLLCVENELYGTGEDVCFSGESGRGISSRRAGSYAHAGPAD
;
A
#
# COMPACT_ATOMS: atom_id res chain seq x y z
N MET A 1 -8.96 30.90 -16.22
CA MET A 1 -7.91 30.02 -16.76
C MET A 1 -7.46 29.09 -15.65
N ALA A 2 -7.53 27.77 -15.85
CA ALA A 2 -6.91 26.84 -14.91
C ALA A 2 -5.40 27.11 -14.90
N ARG A 3 -4.82 27.29 -13.71
CA ARG A 3 -3.37 27.47 -13.57
C ARG A 3 -2.72 26.15 -13.95
N ALA A 4 -1.80 26.17 -14.93
CA ALA A 4 -1.02 24.99 -15.28
C ALA A 4 -0.26 24.50 -14.04
N MET A 5 -0.24 23.19 -13.82
CA MET A 5 0.51 22.56 -12.73
C MET A 5 2.01 22.76 -12.98
N ASP A 6 2.76 23.14 -11.94
CA ASP A 6 4.21 23.26 -11.96
C ASP A 6 4.81 22.95 -10.58
N ASN A 7 6.11 22.66 -10.54
CA ASN A 7 6.81 22.37 -9.28
C ASN A 7 6.81 23.58 -8.31
N ALA A 8 6.67 24.81 -8.83
CA ALA A 8 6.66 26.01 -7.98
C ALA A 8 5.37 26.13 -7.16
N ILE A 9 4.24 25.59 -7.64
CA ILE A 9 3.01 25.46 -6.86
C ILE A 9 3.24 24.49 -5.70
N LEU A 10 3.86 23.35 -5.96
CA LEU A 10 4.16 22.35 -4.93
C LEU A 10 5.12 22.91 -3.87
N GLU A 11 6.17 23.62 -4.29
CA GLU A 11 7.10 24.28 -3.38
C GLU A 11 6.39 25.31 -2.48
N LYS A 12 5.44 26.08 -3.03
CA LYS A 12 4.62 27.02 -2.24
C LYS A 12 3.73 26.30 -1.23
N ILE A 13 3.21 25.11 -1.57
CA ILE A 13 2.46 24.29 -0.61
C ILE A 13 3.39 23.85 0.52
N LEU A 14 4.58 23.34 0.18
CA LEU A 14 5.57 22.92 1.17
C LEU A 14 5.97 24.08 2.10
N GLN A 15 6.23 25.27 1.56
CA GLN A 15 6.53 26.47 2.36
C GLN A 15 5.41 26.85 3.33
N ARG A 16 4.14 26.68 2.94
CA ARG A 16 2.98 26.97 3.80
C ARG A 16 2.80 25.95 4.92
N VAL A 17 3.15 24.69 4.70
CA VAL A 17 2.96 23.62 5.70
C VAL A 17 4.21 23.35 6.53
N ARG A 18 5.41 23.75 6.08
CA ARG A 18 6.67 23.57 6.82
C ARG A 18 6.64 24.14 8.25
N PRO A 19 5.97 25.29 8.54
CA PRO A 19 5.80 25.77 9.92
C PRO A 19 4.94 24.87 10.83
N LEU A 20 4.21 23.90 10.28
CA LEU A 20 3.40 22.94 11.04
C LEU A 20 4.21 21.71 11.50
N ILE A 21 5.45 21.56 11.03
CA ILE A 21 6.35 20.49 11.47
C ILE A 21 6.51 20.58 13.00
N GLY A 22 6.37 19.43 13.68
CA GLY A 22 6.42 19.32 15.14
C GLY A 22 5.07 19.43 15.84
N GLN A 23 3.97 19.75 15.15
CA GLN A 23 2.61 19.67 15.74
C GLN A 23 2.12 18.22 15.89
N GLY A 24 2.68 17.29 15.09
CA GLY A 24 2.46 15.86 15.18
C GLY A 24 3.61 15.14 15.89
N LYS A 25 3.47 13.83 16.04
CA LYS A 25 4.50 12.96 16.61
C LYS A 25 4.93 11.93 15.56
N VAL A 26 6.23 11.77 15.38
CA VAL A 26 6.79 10.64 14.59
C VAL A 26 6.32 9.33 15.23
N ALA A 27 5.96 8.35 14.40
CA ALA A 27 5.53 7.05 14.87
C ALA A 27 6.65 6.39 15.70
N ASP A 28 6.33 6.00 16.93
CA ASP A 28 7.30 5.46 17.89
C ASP A 28 6.93 4.10 18.47
N TYR A 29 5.93 3.44 17.86
CA TYR A 29 5.50 2.09 18.28
C TYR A 29 6.53 1.01 17.93
N ILE A 30 7.48 1.30 17.03
CA ILE A 30 8.69 0.52 16.79
C ILE A 30 9.94 1.42 16.78
N PRO A 31 11.08 0.96 17.32
CA PRO A 31 12.32 1.74 17.34
C PRO A 31 12.79 2.27 15.98
N ALA A 32 12.63 1.47 14.91
CA ALA A 32 13.10 1.85 13.57
C ALA A 32 12.38 3.08 13.00
N LEU A 33 11.10 3.30 13.36
CA LEU A 33 10.36 4.50 12.94
C LEU A 33 10.66 5.68 13.87
N ALA A 34 10.87 5.41 15.16
CA ALA A 34 11.19 6.44 16.14
C ALA A 34 12.51 7.17 15.82
N SER A 35 13.44 6.51 15.12
CA SER A 35 14.72 7.11 14.69
C SER A 35 14.64 7.97 13.44
N VAL A 36 13.50 8.03 12.75
CA VAL A 36 13.35 8.83 11.52
C VAL A 36 13.24 10.31 11.86
N GLU A 37 13.96 11.14 11.11
CA GLU A 37 13.91 12.59 11.24
C GLU A 37 12.52 13.15 10.90
N GLY A 38 11.86 13.78 11.88
CA GLY A 38 10.51 14.34 11.73
C GLY A 38 10.40 15.62 10.91
N ALA A 39 11.52 16.12 10.35
CA ALA A 39 11.57 17.34 9.54
C ALA A 39 11.47 17.07 8.03
N LYS A 40 11.51 15.80 7.60
CA LYS A 40 11.40 15.38 6.20
C LYS A 40 10.00 15.69 5.65
N LEU A 41 9.95 16.29 4.46
CA LEU A 41 8.70 16.71 3.82
C LEU A 41 8.85 16.74 2.29
N GLY A 42 8.13 15.84 1.61
CA GLY A 42 8.07 15.77 0.15
C GLY A 42 6.63 15.70 -0.35
N ILE A 43 6.43 16.08 -1.61
CA ILE A 43 5.16 15.92 -2.34
C ILE A 43 5.47 15.59 -3.79
N ALA A 44 4.69 14.68 -4.37
CA ALA A 44 4.75 14.34 -5.79
C ALA A 44 3.34 14.17 -6.35
N ILE A 45 3.19 14.46 -7.64
CA ILE A 45 1.96 14.29 -8.41
C ILE A 45 2.32 13.64 -9.74
N CYS A 46 1.69 12.51 -10.04
CA CYS A 46 1.58 11.99 -11.39
C CYS A 46 0.17 12.29 -11.92
N THR A 47 0.07 12.76 -13.15
CA THR A 47 -1.20 12.99 -13.86
C THR A 47 -1.54 11.79 -14.74
N VAL A 48 -2.81 11.69 -15.18
CA VAL A 48 -3.23 10.60 -16.09
C VAL A 48 -2.59 10.71 -17.47
N GLU A 49 -2.09 11.88 -17.84
CA GLU A 49 -1.29 12.14 -19.04
C GLU A 49 0.19 11.76 -18.89
N GLY A 50 0.60 11.25 -17.71
CA GLY A 50 2.00 10.89 -17.44
C GLY A 50 2.91 12.09 -17.21
N GLN A 51 2.36 13.26 -16.86
CA GLN A 51 3.16 14.40 -16.39
C GLN A 51 3.44 14.24 -14.90
N HIS A 52 4.69 14.46 -14.52
CA HIS A 52 5.15 14.33 -13.14
C HIS A 52 5.59 15.69 -12.58
N TYR A 53 5.20 15.95 -11.34
CA TYR A 53 5.56 17.14 -10.59
C TYR A 53 5.99 16.74 -9.19
N GLN A 54 6.98 17.45 -8.64
CA GLN A 54 7.45 17.18 -7.28
C GLN A 54 8.08 18.41 -6.62
N ALA A 55 8.16 18.37 -5.29
CA ALA A 55 8.90 19.31 -4.47
C ALA A 55 9.36 18.66 -3.16
N GLY A 56 10.37 19.27 -2.52
CA GLY A 56 10.92 18.79 -1.24
C GLY A 56 11.62 17.44 -1.35
N ASP A 57 11.49 16.62 -0.29
CA ASP A 57 12.21 15.35 -0.12
C ASP A 57 11.53 14.18 -0.89
N ALA A 58 10.99 14.43 -2.09
CA ALA A 58 10.17 13.47 -2.84
C ALA A 58 10.92 12.22 -3.34
N HIS A 59 12.26 12.28 -3.43
CA HIS A 59 13.13 11.15 -3.78
C HIS A 59 13.58 10.33 -2.57
N GLU A 60 13.30 10.79 -1.35
CA GLU A 60 13.70 10.07 -0.14
C GLU A 60 12.84 8.80 0.01
N ARG A 61 13.51 7.65 0.14
CA ARG A 61 12.81 6.38 0.35
C ARG A 61 12.30 6.25 1.77
N PHE A 62 11.11 5.68 1.91
CA PHE A 62 10.50 5.35 3.19
C PHE A 62 9.71 4.04 3.11
N SER A 63 9.51 3.39 4.25
CA SER A 63 8.63 2.22 4.35
C SER A 63 7.16 2.63 4.13
N ILE A 64 6.48 1.97 3.17
CA ILE A 64 5.08 2.33 2.82
C ILE A 64 4.05 1.96 3.90
N GLN A 65 4.42 1.13 4.88
CA GLN A 65 3.59 0.77 6.03
C GLN A 65 2.18 0.33 5.61
N SER A 66 1.13 0.85 6.25
CA SER A 66 -0.26 0.46 5.95
C SER A 66 -0.74 0.79 4.52
N ILE A 67 0.01 1.56 3.72
CA ILE A 67 -0.29 1.73 2.28
C ILE A 67 -0.21 0.37 1.56
N SER A 68 0.66 -0.52 2.03
CA SER A 68 0.80 -1.89 1.52
C SER A 68 -0.50 -2.71 1.55
N LYS A 69 -1.49 -2.35 2.37
CA LYS A 69 -2.79 -3.05 2.44
C LYS A 69 -3.59 -2.93 1.15
N VAL A 70 -3.54 -1.77 0.51
CA VAL A 70 -4.16 -1.55 -0.81
C VAL A 70 -3.52 -2.48 -1.83
N LEU A 71 -2.19 -2.52 -1.86
CA LEU A 71 -1.44 -3.36 -2.79
C LEU A 71 -1.69 -4.85 -2.53
N SER A 72 -1.71 -5.27 -1.27
CA SER A 72 -1.94 -6.66 -0.86
C SER A 72 -3.35 -7.11 -1.28
N LEU A 73 -4.34 -6.24 -1.12
CA LEU A 73 -5.69 -6.51 -1.58
C LEU A 73 -5.76 -6.64 -3.11
N VAL A 74 -5.10 -5.74 -3.85
CA VAL A 74 -5.01 -5.83 -5.32
C VAL A 74 -4.39 -7.16 -5.76
N VAL A 75 -3.32 -7.62 -5.07
CA VAL A 75 -2.74 -8.93 -5.35
C VAL A 75 -3.75 -10.04 -5.05
N ALA A 76 -4.45 -10.01 -3.92
CA ALA A 76 -5.45 -11.02 -3.58
C ALA A 76 -6.58 -11.08 -4.62
N MET A 77 -7.12 -9.94 -5.04
CA MET A 77 -8.17 -9.83 -6.07
C MET A 77 -7.74 -10.38 -7.45
N ARG A 78 -6.43 -10.46 -7.74
CA ARG A 78 -5.93 -11.09 -8.96
C ARG A 78 -5.83 -12.62 -8.87
N HIS A 79 -5.89 -13.17 -7.67
CA HIS A 79 -5.67 -14.60 -7.40
C HIS A 79 -6.88 -15.33 -6.83
N TYR A 80 -7.93 -14.59 -6.47
CA TYR A 80 -9.15 -15.10 -5.87
C TYR A 80 -10.39 -14.53 -6.56
N PRO A 81 -11.46 -15.33 -6.70
CA PRO A 81 -12.80 -14.78 -6.94
C PRO A 81 -13.17 -13.79 -5.83
N GLU A 82 -13.92 -12.76 -6.19
CA GLU A 82 -14.32 -11.72 -5.25
C GLU A 82 -15.09 -12.30 -4.05
N GLU A 83 -15.96 -13.27 -4.32
CA GLU A 83 -16.79 -13.92 -3.30
C GLU A 83 -15.94 -14.59 -2.22
N GLU A 84 -14.82 -15.22 -2.59
CA GLU A 84 -13.90 -15.86 -1.63
C GLU A 84 -13.23 -14.84 -0.71
N ILE A 85 -12.91 -13.64 -1.22
CA ILE A 85 -12.32 -12.56 -0.42
C ILE A 85 -13.38 -12.00 0.54
N TRP A 86 -14.55 -11.66 0.01
CA TRP A 86 -15.59 -10.95 0.75
C TRP A 86 -16.32 -11.82 1.78
N GLN A 87 -16.19 -13.14 1.70
CA GLN A 87 -16.60 -14.05 2.79
C GLN A 87 -15.69 -13.97 4.01
N ARG A 88 -14.42 -13.59 3.83
CA ARG A 88 -13.40 -13.58 4.89
C ARG A 88 -13.15 -12.20 5.48
N VAL A 89 -13.44 -11.14 4.72
CA VAL A 89 -13.29 -9.75 5.15
C VAL A 89 -14.39 -8.88 4.54
N GLY A 90 -15.00 -8.01 5.32
CA GLY A 90 -16.10 -7.15 4.89
C GLY A 90 -15.66 -5.97 4.01
N LYS A 91 -16.62 -5.06 3.76
CA LYS A 91 -16.43 -3.82 2.99
C LYS A 91 -16.83 -2.56 3.76
N ASP A 92 -17.15 -2.71 5.05
CA ASP A 92 -17.78 -1.66 5.84
C ASP A 92 -16.74 -0.77 6.54
N PRO A 93 -17.02 0.52 6.74
CA PRO A 93 -16.21 1.36 7.61
C PRO A 93 -16.25 0.83 9.06
N SER A 94 -15.12 0.93 9.76
CA SER A 94 -15.06 0.67 11.21
C SER A 94 -15.42 1.95 11.97
N GLY A 95 -16.57 1.95 12.66
CA GLY A 95 -17.01 3.07 13.52
C GLY A 95 -16.28 3.14 14.87
N SER A 96 -15.48 2.13 15.20
CA SER A 96 -14.68 2.03 16.43
C SER A 96 -13.19 2.16 16.12
N PRO A 97 -12.31 2.41 17.13
CA PRO A 97 -10.87 2.46 16.91
C PRO A 97 -10.39 1.23 16.14
N PHE A 98 -9.53 1.46 15.15
CA PHE A 98 -9.00 0.55 14.13
C PHE A 98 -8.48 -0.83 14.61
N ASN A 99 -8.38 -1.07 15.92
CA ASN A 99 -7.78 -2.25 16.53
C ASN A 99 -8.59 -2.80 17.71
N SER A 100 -9.93 -2.71 17.67
CA SER A 100 -10.80 -3.27 18.71
C SER A 100 -10.90 -4.79 18.61
N LEU A 101 -10.24 -5.52 19.52
CA LEU A 101 -10.41 -6.97 19.65
C LEU A 101 -11.84 -7.36 20.01
N VAL A 102 -12.52 -6.54 20.80
CA VAL A 102 -13.91 -6.74 21.21
C VAL A 102 -14.83 -6.75 20.00
N GLN A 103 -14.65 -5.80 19.07
CA GLN A 103 -15.44 -5.77 17.85
C GLN A 103 -15.20 -7.02 16.99
N LEU A 104 -13.93 -7.40 16.84
CA LEU A 104 -13.57 -8.59 16.07
C LEU A 104 -14.14 -9.88 16.66
N GLU A 105 -14.22 -9.97 17.99
CA GLU A 105 -14.87 -11.07 18.71
C GLU A 105 -16.38 -11.10 18.47
N MET A 106 -17.05 -9.94 18.56
CA MET A 106 -18.49 -9.81 18.27
C MET A 106 -18.83 -10.17 16.82
N GLU A 107 -17.92 -9.90 15.89
CA GLU A 107 -18.04 -10.21 14.47
C GLU A 107 -17.51 -11.62 14.12
N GLN A 108 -17.30 -12.47 15.14
CA GLN A 108 -16.88 -13.87 14.97
C GLN A 108 -15.63 -14.01 14.10
N GLY A 109 -14.65 -13.12 14.31
CA GLY A 109 -13.38 -13.15 13.62
C GLY A 109 -13.42 -12.68 12.17
N ILE A 110 -14.53 -12.12 11.68
CA ILE A 110 -14.63 -11.51 10.34
C ILE A 110 -14.35 -10.01 10.44
N PRO A 111 -13.21 -9.51 9.93
CA PRO A 111 -12.90 -8.08 10.01
C PRO A 111 -13.79 -7.24 9.09
N ARG A 112 -14.11 -6.01 9.50
CA ARG A 112 -14.98 -5.09 8.73
C ARG A 112 -14.52 -4.73 7.34
N ASN A 113 -13.22 -4.56 7.12
CA ASN A 113 -12.64 -4.15 5.85
C ASN A 113 -11.15 -4.53 5.75
N PRO A 114 -10.57 -4.63 4.55
CA PRO A 114 -9.16 -5.01 4.38
C PRO A 114 -8.16 -3.94 4.82
N PHE A 115 -8.61 -2.72 5.14
CA PHE A 115 -7.73 -1.60 5.48
C PHE A 115 -7.43 -1.51 6.98
N ILE A 116 -8.17 -2.22 7.84
CA ILE A 116 -7.81 -2.44 9.25
C ILE A 116 -6.77 -3.55 9.41
N ASN A 117 -6.04 -3.58 10.53
CA ASN A 117 -4.98 -4.58 10.76
C ASN A 117 -5.52 -6.01 10.67
N ALA A 118 -6.67 -6.29 11.26
CA ALA A 118 -7.30 -7.61 11.20
C ALA A 118 -7.63 -8.02 9.76
N GLY A 119 -8.20 -7.12 8.94
CA GLY A 119 -8.51 -7.38 7.54
C GLY A 119 -7.27 -7.60 6.69
N ALA A 120 -6.23 -6.80 6.89
CA ALA A 120 -4.95 -6.99 6.21
C ALA A 120 -4.29 -8.34 6.55
N LEU A 121 -4.39 -8.78 7.80
CA LEU A 121 -3.89 -10.09 8.23
C LEU A 121 -4.66 -11.24 7.57
N VAL A 122 -5.98 -11.12 7.39
CA VAL A 122 -6.77 -12.09 6.60
C VAL A 122 -6.31 -12.11 5.15
N VAL A 123 -6.09 -10.96 4.53
CA VAL A 123 -5.57 -10.88 3.15
C VAL A 123 -4.19 -11.55 3.05
N CYS A 124 -3.31 -11.32 4.03
CA CYS A 124 -2.03 -12.02 4.13
C CYS A 124 -2.20 -13.55 4.23
N ASP A 125 -3.08 -14.02 5.12
CA ASP A 125 -3.40 -15.45 5.24
C ASP A 125 -3.91 -16.06 3.92
N MET A 126 -4.74 -15.33 3.16
CA MET A 126 -5.17 -15.75 1.83
C MET A 126 -3.97 -15.85 0.88
N LEU A 127 -3.14 -14.81 0.78
CA LEU A 127 -1.96 -14.82 -0.09
C LEU A 127 -0.99 -15.95 0.24
N GLN A 128 -0.86 -16.32 1.53
CA GLN A 128 -0.05 -17.46 1.96
C GLN A 128 -0.51 -18.79 1.34
N GLY A 129 -1.81 -18.94 1.04
CA GLY A 129 -2.38 -20.15 0.45
C GLY A 129 -2.22 -20.28 -1.07
N ARG A 130 -2.00 -19.16 -1.79
CA ARG A 130 -1.91 -19.17 -3.27
C ARG A 130 -0.54 -18.78 -3.81
N LEU A 131 0.29 -18.12 -3.00
CA LEU A 131 1.61 -17.63 -3.44
C LEU A 131 2.74 -18.40 -2.77
N SER A 132 3.61 -19.00 -3.58
CA SER A 132 4.86 -19.61 -3.12
C SER A 132 5.87 -18.57 -2.63
N ALA A 133 5.91 -17.40 -3.29
CA ALA A 133 6.84 -16.31 -3.00
C ALA A 133 6.12 -14.95 -2.89
N PRO A 134 5.30 -14.72 -1.85
CA PRO A 134 4.48 -13.50 -1.75
C PRO A 134 5.30 -12.21 -1.68
N ARG A 135 6.48 -12.23 -1.03
CA ARG A 135 7.38 -11.06 -0.98
C ARG A 135 7.88 -10.65 -2.35
N GLN A 136 8.29 -11.62 -3.16
CA GLN A 136 8.75 -11.37 -4.52
C GLN A 136 7.61 -10.84 -5.38
N ARG A 137 6.42 -11.43 -5.23
CA ARG A 137 5.23 -10.99 -5.96
C ARG A 137 4.84 -9.54 -5.64
N MET A 138 4.96 -9.13 -4.38
CA MET A 138 4.71 -7.75 -3.99
C MET A 138 5.75 -6.79 -4.59
N LEU A 139 7.05 -7.14 -4.56
CA LEU A 139 8.09 -6.32 -5.20
C LEU A 139 7.82 -6.16 -6.70
N GLU A 140 7.44 -7.24 -7.40
CA GLU A 140 7.07 -7.16 -8.82
C GLU A 140 5.93 -6.17 -9.06
N VAL A 141 4.89 -6.20 -8.22
CA VAL A 141 3.75 -5.29 -8.33
C VAL A 141 4.17 -3.85 -8.06
N VAL A 142 4.89 -3.59 -6.98
CA VAL A 142 5.32 -2.23 -6.60
C VAL A 142 6.25 -1.66 -7.68
N ARG A 143 7.29 -2.41 -8.06
CA ARG A 143 8.25 -2.00 -9.10
C ARG A 143 7.58 -1.75 -10.44
N ALA A 144 6.56 -2.52 -10.79
CA ALA A 144 5.79 -2.30 -12.01
C ALA A 144 4.89 -1.05 -11.92
N LEU A 145 4.41 -0.68 -10.73
CA LEU A 145 3.54 0.49 -10.53
C LEU A 145 4.31 1.81 -10.53
N CYS A 146 5.53 1.85 -10.00
CA CYS A 146 6.38 3.05 -9.99
C CYS A 146 7.45 3.07 -11.08
N GLY A 147 7.66 1.95 -11.78
CA GLY A 147 8.72 1.79 -12.77
C GLY A 147 10.15 1.90 -12.20
N VAL A 148 10.33 1.69 -10.90
CA VAL A 148 11.64 1.71 -10.22
C VAL A 148 12.07 0.29 -9.89
N SER A 149 13.11 -0.21 -10.57
CA SER A 149 13.46 -1.65 -10.53
C SER A 149 14.18 -2.11 -9.25
N ASP A 150 14.80 -1.18 -8.52
CA ASP A 150 15.63 -1.46 -7.36
C ASP A 150 14.93 -1.22 -6.02
N ILE A 151 13.60 -1.02 -6.02
CA ILE A 151 12.80 -1.00 -4.78
C ILE A 151 13.01 -2.31 -4.01
N THR A 152 13.30 -2.20 -2.72
CA THR A 152 13.56 -3.33 -1.82
C THR A 152 12.69 -3.27 -0.56
N TYR A 153 12.90 -4.21 0.36
CA TYR A 153 12.34 -4.14 1.69
C TYR A 153 13.34 -3.49 2.63
N ASP A 154 12.87 -2.59 3.50
CA ASP A 154 13.67 -2.11 4.62
C ASP A 154 13.78 -3.24 5.66
N ALA A 155 14.95 -3.87 5.71
CA ALA A 155 15.22 -4.98 6.62
C ALA A 155 15.21 -4.55 8.10
N THR A 156 15.55 -3.28 8.38
CA THR A 156 15.58 -2.74 9.74
C THR A 156 14.16 -2.58 10.26
N VAL A 157 13.29 -1.97 9.46
CA VAL A 157 11.87 -1.81 9.79
C VAL A 157 11.19 -3.18 9.85
N ALA A 158 11.46 -4.09 8.91
CA ALA A 158 10.87 -5.44 8.91
C ALA A 158 11.21 -6.24 10.17
N ARG A 159 12.46 -6.19 10.63
CA ARG A 159 12.86 -6.80 11.90
C ARG A 159 12.15 -6.14 13.08
N SER A 160 12.10 -4.81 13.10
CA SER A 160 11.48 -4.05 14.19
C SER A 160 9.98 -4.33 14.30
N GLU A 161 9.25 -4.36 13.18
CA GLU A 161 7.84 -4.76 13.12
C GLU A 161 7.63 -6.18 13.65
N PHE A 162 8.50 -7.14 13.27
CA PHE A 162 8.40 -8.53 13.72
C PHE A 162 8.60 -8.66 15.23
N GLU A 163 9.60 -8.00 15.79
CA GLU A 163 9.89 -8.04 17.24
C GLU A 163 8.76 -7.42 18.09
N HIS A 164 7.97 -6.50 17.51
CA HIS A 164 6.89 -5.79 18.20
C HIS A 164 5.49 -6.22 17.73
N SER A 165 5.37 -7.39 17.09
CA SER A 165 4.12 -7.83 16.44
C SER A 165 3.08 -8.45 17.38
N ALA A 166 3.25 -8.38 18.71
CA ALA A 166 2.45 -9.11 19.69
C ALA A 166 0.94 -8.86 19.55
N ARG A 167 0.53 -7.60 19.31
CA ARG A 167 -0.89 -7.25 19.11
C ARG A 167 -1.45 -7.87 17.84
N ASN A 168 -0.70 -7.80 16.73
CA ASN A 168 -1.12 -8.40 15.47
C ASN A 168 -1.21 -9.93 15.61
N ALA A 169 -0.28 -10.55 16.34
CA ALA A 169 -0.33 -11.98 16.62
C ALA A 169 -1.60 -12.36 17.41
N ALA A 170 -1.96 -11.59 18.44
CA ALA A 170 -3.21 -11.80 19.18
C ALA A 170 -4.45 -11.70 18.28
N ILE A 171 -4.50 -10.71 17.38
CA ILE A 171 -5.56 -10.57 16.38
C ILE A 171 -5.63 -11.81 15.48
N ALA A 172 -4.49 -12.28 14.96
CA ALA A 172 -4.43 -13.46 14.09
C ALA A 172 -4.89 -14.74 14.79
N TRP A 173 -4.45 -14.96 16.03
CA TRP A 173 -4.90 -16.10 16.84
C TRP A 173 -6.39 -16.05 17.16
N LEU A 174 -6.95 -14.85 17.43
CA LEU A 174 -8.39 -14.68 17.63
C LEU A 174 -9.18 -15.03 16.36
N MET A 175 -8.76 -14.55 15.19
CA MET A 175 -9.41 -14.93 13.93
C MET A 175 -9.27 -16.43 13.64
N LYS A 176 -8.13 -17.04 14.03
CA LYS A 176 -7.91 -18.47 13.91
C LYS A 176 -8.87 -19.28 14.78
N SER A 177 -9.14 -18.85 16.01
CA SER A 177 -10.10 -19.55 16.89
C SER A 177 -11.54 -19.50 16.36
N PHE A 178 -11.88 -18.50 15.53
CA PHE A 178 -13.16 -18.43 14.83
C PHE A 178 -13.15 -19.08 13.43
N GLY A 179 -12.04 -19.68 13.01
CA GLY A 179 -11.94 -20.35 11.71
C GLY A 179 -11.74 -19.42 10.51
N ASN A 180 -11.44 -18.14 10.72
CA ASN A 180 -11.17 -17.16 9.66
C ASN A 180 -9.66 -16.89 9.45
N PHE A 181 -8.78 -17.77 9.92
CA PHE A 181 -7.34 -17.73 9.65
C PHE A 181 -6.80 -19.15 9.51
N HIS A 182 -6.40 -19.54 8.30
CA HIS A 182 -6.24 -20.96 7.96
C HIS A 182 -4.81 -21.46 8.09
N HIS A 183 -3.82 -20.60 7.88
CA HIS A 183 -2.41 -20.98 7.98
C HIS A 183 -1.86 -20.79 9.40
N ASP A 184 -0.65 -21.30 9.61
CA ASP A 184 0.10 -21.09 10.83
C ASP A 184 0.46 -19.60 11.00
N VAL A 185 0.16 -19.03 12.18
CA VAL A 185 0.33 -17.59 12.44
C VAL A 185 1.80 -17.17 12.33
N PRO A 186 2.77 -17.85 12.99
CA PRO A 186 4.19 -17.58 12.78
C PRO A 186 4.62 -17.59 11.30
N THR A 187 4.13 -18.56 10.52
CA THR A 187 4.44 -18.67 9.09
C THR A 187 3.95 -17.46 8.29
N VAL A 188 2.71 -17.03 8.50
CA VAL A 188 2.16 -15.84 7.83
C VAL A 188 2.98 -14.60 8.22
N PHE A 189 3.32 -14.44 9.49
CA PHE A 189 4.07 -13.28 9.97
C PHE A 189 5.48 -13.23 9.37
N ALA A 190 6.21 -14.35 9.40
CA ALA A 190 7.56 -14.41 8.84
C ALA A 190 7.62 -14.08 7.34
N LYS A 191 6.58 -14.47 6.58
CA LYS A 191 6.55 -14.31 5.12
C LYS A 191 5.93 -12.99 4.66
N LEU A 192 4.94 -12.48 5.39
CA LEU A 192 4.07 -11.40 4.90
C LEU A 192 4.09 -10.14 5.74
N LEU A 193 4.56 -10.17 6.99
CA LEU A 193 4.80 -8.93 7.73
C LEU A 193 5.79 -7.99 7.02
N PRO A 194 6.83 -8.48 6.32
CA PRO A 194 7.69 -7.63 5.50
C PRO A 194 6.95 -6.85 4.41
N LEU A 195 5.74 -7.22 3.99
CA LEU A 195 4.96 -6.45 2.99
C LEU A 195 4.70 -5.00 3.42
N LEU A 196 4.64 -4.74 4.73
CA LEU A 196 4.54 -3.39 5.29
C LEU A 196 5.79 -2.55 5.04
N CYS A 197 6.93 -3.22 4.81
CA CYS A 197 8.26 -2.63 4.83
C CYS A 197 8.85 -2.46 3.42
N VAL A 198 8.02 -2.54 2.37
CA VAL A 198 8.46 -2.18 1.02
C VAL A 198 8.88 -0.71 1.05
N GLU A 199 10.09 -0.44 0.60
CA GLU A 199 10.57 0.93 0.42
C GLU A 199 9.90 1.55 -0.80
N ASN A 200 9.58 2.82 -0.72
CA ASN A 200 9.16 3.57 -1.88
C ASN A 200 9.62 5.02 -1.79
N GLU A 201 9.72 5.67 -2.93
CA GLU A 201 9.91 7.10 -3.10
C GLU A 201 8.58 7.73 -3.55
N LEU A 202 8.36 9.01 -3.26
CA LEU A 202 7.15 9.70 -3.73
C LEU A 202 7.19 9.92 -5.24
N TYR A 203 8.39 10.01 -5.81
CA TYR A 203 8.63 10.25 -7.23
C TYR A 203 9.47 9.12 -7.82
N GLY A 204 8.87 8.31 -8.70
CA GLY A 204 9.59 7.36 -9.54
C GLY A 204 9.99 7.99 -10.87
N THR A 205 11.11 7.56 -11.46
CA THR A 205 11.50 7.99 -12.82
C THR A 205 10.84 7.17 -13.93
N GLY A 206 10.00 6.19 -13.57
CA GLY A 206 9.28 5.33 -14.50
C GLY A 206 7.90 5.86 -14.87
N GLU A 207 7.21 5.16 -15.77
CA GLU A 207 5.79 5.38 -16.10
C GLU A 207 4.93 5.17 -14.83
N ASP A 208 4.89 6.16 -13.93
CA ASP A 208 4.13 6.06 -12.68
C ASP A 208 2.66 5.79 -13.01
N VAL A 209 2.15 4.69 -12.48
CA VAL A 209 0.76 4.30 -12.66
C VAL A 209 -0.10 5.18 -11.77
N CYS A 210 -0.71 6.21 -12.34
CA CYS A 210 -1.98 6.69 -11.80
C CYS A 210 -2.95 5.50 -11.78
N PHE A 211 -3.49 5.18 -10.59
CA PHE A 211 -4.69 4.35 -10.51
C PHE A 211 -5.84 5.14 -11.14
N SER A 212 -6.02 5.03 -12.46
CA SER A 212 -7.23 5.51 -13.10
C SER A 212 -8.39 4.61 -12.65
N GLY A 213 -9.49 5.21 -12.20
CA GLY A 213 -10.73 4.50 -11.84
C GLY A 213 -11.34 3.68 -12.99
N GLU A 214 -10.78 3.77 -14.20
CA GLU A 214 -11.11 2.92 -15.33
C GLU A 214 -10.16 1.71 -15.39
N SER A 215 -10.64 0.55 -14.94
CA SER A 215 -10.16 -0.80 -15.31
C SER A 215 -8.81 -1.32 -14.81
N GLY A 216 -8.12 -0.64 -13.88
CA GLY A 216 -6.96 -1.24 -13.17
C GLY A 216 -5.77 -1.63 -14.07
N ARG A 217 -5.67 -1.03 -15.26
CA ARG A 217 -4.50 -1.15 -16.14
C ARG A 217 -3.54 -0.01 -15.83
N GLY A 218 -2.26 -0.35 -15.66
CA GLY A 218 -1.20 0.67 -15.66
C GLY A 218 -1.23 1.44 -16.97
N ILE A 219 -0.90 2.74 -16.92
CA ILE A 219 -0.83 3.60 -18.09
C ILE A 219 0.45 3.24 -18.86
N SER A 220 0.46 2.09 -19.53
CA SER A 220 1.48 1.79 -20.52
C SER A 220 1.15 2.59 -21.77
N SER A 221 2.02 3.55 -22.11
CA SER A 221 2.06 4.31 -23.36
C SER A 221 1.09 3.85 -24.47
N ARG A 222 -0.03 4.57 -24.64
CA ARG A 222 -0.67 4.61 -25.97
C ARG A 222 0.33 5.31 -26.88
N ARG A 223 1.11 4.52 -27.64
CA ARG A 223 1.84 5.02 -28.80
C ARG A 223 0.88 5.88 -29.62
N ALA A 224 1.32 7.08 -29.94
CA ALA A 224 0.77 7.89 -31.02
C ALA A 224 0.85 7.07 -32.33
N GLY A 225 -0.16 6.25 -32.58
CA GLY A 225 -0.42 5.60 -33.84
C GLY A 225 -1.49 6.42 -34.54
N SER A 226 -1.07 7.26 -35.48
CA SER A 226 -1.93 7.95 -36.42
C SER A 226 -2.83 6.94 -37.13
N TYR A 227 -4.12 6.90 -36.78
CA TYR A 227 -5.14 6.28 -37.61
C TYR A 227 -5.37 7.19 -38.82
N ALA A 228 -4.60 6.95 -39.89
CA ALA A 228 -4.98 7.38 -41.22
C ALA A 228 -6.20 6.55 -41.65
N HIS A 229 -7.31 7.24 -41.89
CA HIS A 229 -8.51 6.68 -42.50
C HIS A 229 -8.17 6.11 -43.89
N ALA A 230 -8.18 4.79 -44.02
CA ALA A 230 -8.44 4.14 -45.30
C ALA A 230 -9.94 3.82 -45.32
N GLY A 231 -10.71 4.59 -46.11
CA GLY A 231 -12.09 4.24 -46.43
C GLY A 231 -12.11 3.06 -47.41
N PRO A 232 -13.13 2.17 -47.33
CA PRO A 232 -13.30 1.13 -48.34
C PRO A 232 -13.77 1.78 -49.65
N ALA A 233 -13.12 1.39 -50.74
CA ALA A 233 -13.66 1.53 -52.07
C ALA A 233 -14.73 0.45 -52.24
N ASP A 234 -15.98 0.89 -52.40
CA ASP A 234 -17.02 0.34 -53.27
C ASP A 234 -18.05 1.46 -53.54
#